data_AF-A0A173WZN4-F1
#
_entry.id   AF-A0A173WZN4-F1
#
_cell.length_a   1.000
_cell.length_b   1.000
_cell.length_c   1.000
_cell.angle_alpha   90.00
_cell.angle_beta   90.00
_cell.angle_gamma   90.00
#
_symmetry.space_group_name_H-M   'P 1'
#
loop_
_entity.id
_entity.type
_entity.pdbx_description
1 polymer ?
#
loop_
_entity_poly.entity_id
_entity_poly.type
_entity_poly.pdbx_seq_one_letter_code
_entity_poly.pdbx_strand_id
1 'polypeptide(L)' 'MKKITLGIAILLFAIVLALCSSGMDWLILIVGVTGLLFSITGFFDKSN' A
#
# COMPACT_ATOMS: atom_id res chain seq x y z
N MET A 1 -8.87 -5.12 16.32
CA MET A 1 -8.06 -3.96 15.90
C MET A 1 -7.36 -4.13 14.53
N LYS A 2 -7.41 -5.31 13.87
CA LYS A 2 -6.70 -5.54 12.59
C LYS A 2 -7.21 -4.67 11.41
N LYS A 3 -8.52 -4.38 11.32
CA LYS A 3 -9.13 -3.69 10.16
C LYS A 3 -8.57 -2.28 9.89
N ILE A 4 -8.08 -1.61 10.94
CA ILE A 4 -7.59 -0.23 10.87
C ILE A 4 -6.22 -0.19 10.15
N THR A 5 -5.38 -1.21 10.36
CA THR A 5 -4.05 -1.31 9.74
C THR A 5 -4.12 -1.37 8.20
N LEU A 6 -5.13 -2.05 7.66
CA LEU A 6 -5.34 -2.15 6.22
C LEU A 6 -5.74 -0.79 5.63
N GLY A 7 -6.63 -0.06 6.30
CA GLY A 7 -7.01 1.30 5.90
C GLY A 7 -5.84 2.27 5.90
N ILE A 8 -4.98 2.21 6.93
CA ILE A 8 -3.78 3.06 7.04
C ILE A 8 -2.77 2.73 5.92
N ALA A 9 -2.57 1.45 5.58
CA ALA A 9 -1.67 1.05 4.50
C ALA A 9 -2.14 1.56 3.13
N ILE A 10 -3.44 1.49 2.84
CA ILE A 10 -4.03 2.02 1.60
C ILE A 10 -3.91 3.54 1.55
N LEU A 11 -4.17 4.21 2.68
CA LEU A 11 -4.07 5.67 2.78
C LEU A 11 -2.63 6.16 2.50
N LEU A 12 -1.64 5.51 3.12
CA LEU A 12 -0.22 5.82 2.90
C LEU A 12 0.20 5.58 1.44
N PHE A 13 -0.25 4.48 0.83
CA PHE A 13 0.04 4.22 -0.57
C PHE A 13 -0.58 5.25 -1.52
N ALA A 14 -1.80 5.70 -1.25
CA ALA A 14 -2.45 6.75 -2.04
C ALA A 14 -1.66 8.07 -1.99
N ILE A 15 -1.10 8.43 -0.84
CA ILE A 15 -0.24 9.62 -0.69
C ILE A 15 1.06 9.45 -1.48
N VAL A 16 1.69 8.27 -1.42
CA VAL A 16 2.90 7.97 -2.20
C VAL A 16 2.63 8.03 -3.71
N LEU A 17 1.49 7.51 -4.19
CA LEU A 17 1.08 7.64 -5.58
C LEU A 17 0.84 9.10 -5.98
N ALA A 18 0.18 9.89 -5.13
CA ALA A 18 -0.04 11.30 -5.38
C ALA A 18 1.28 12.08 -5.50
N LEU A 19 2.26 11.76 -4.64
CA LEU A 19 3.62 12.32 -4.71
C LEU A 19 4.37 11.87 -5.97
N CYS A 20 4.20 10.62 -6.40
CA CYS A 20 4.81 10.12 -7.64
C CYS A 20 4.22 10.74 -8.91
N SER A 21 2.91 11.01 -8.91
CA SER A 21 2.26 11.73 -10.00
C SER A 21 2.80 13.16 -10.19
N SER A 22 3.50 13.73 -9.20
CA SER A 22 4.16 15.03 -9.28
C SER A 22 5.55 14.98 -9.95
N GLY A 23 5.93 13.84 -10.54
CA GLY A 23 7.18 13.69 -11.31
C GLY A 23 8.28 12.91 -10.61
N MET A 24 7.95 12.03 -9.67
CA MET A 24 8.93 11.24 -8.91
C MET A 24 9.03 9.80 -9.41
N ASP A 25 10.21 9.19 -9.26
CA ASP A 25 10.68 7.96 -9.92
C ASP A 25 9.69 6.78 -9.98
N TRP A 26 9.60 6.17 -11.16
CA TRP A 26 8.84 4.94 -11.47
C TRP A 26 9.14 3.74 -10.54
N LEU A 27 10.22 3.79 -9.76
CA LEU A 27 10.55 2.75 -8.80
C LEU A 27 9.67 2.78 -7.54
N ILE A 28 9.25 3.97 -7.11
CA ILE A 28 8.49 4.16 -5.86
C ILE A 28 7.08 3.55 -5.96
N LEU A 29 6.43 3.69 -7.11
CA LEU A 29 5.11 3.12 -7.38
C LEU A 29 5.15 1.60 -7.51
N ILE A 30 6.21 1.01 -8.06
CA ILE A 30 6.38 -0.46 -8.08
C ILE A 30 6.49 -0.98 -6.64
N VAL A 31 7.37 -0.38 -5.83
CA VAL A 31 7.55 -0.77 -4.42
C VAL A 31 6.25 -0.59 -3.62
N GLY A 32 5.54 0.51 -3.84
CA GLY A 32 4.25 0.75 -3.20
C GLY A 32 3.19 -0.28 -3.58
N VAL A 33 3.06 -0.63 -4.87
CA VAL A 33 2.09 -1.64 -5.36
C VAL A 33 2.41 -3.01 -4.78
N THR A 34 3.69 -3.41 -4.78
CA THR A 34 4.13 -4.68 -4.19
C THR A 34 3.85 -4.72 -2.69
N GLY A 35 4.13 -3.64 -1.96
CA GLY A 35 3.86 -3.53 -0.52
C GLY A 35 2.36 -3.58 -0.21
N LEU A 36 1.52 -2.96 -1.05
CA LEU A 36 0.07 -2.98 -0.86
C LEU A 36 -0.53 -4.35 -1.16
N LEU A 37 -0.09 -5.02 -2.23
CA LEU A 37 -0.47 -6.41 -2.52
C LEU A 37 -0.09 -7.34 -1.37
N PHE A 38 1.14 -7.23 -0.86
CA PHE A 38 1.59 -8.03 0.27
C PHE A 38 0.76 -7.75 1.53
N SER A 39 0.42 -6.49 1.78
CA SER A 39 -0.41 -6.11 2.92
C SER A 39 -1.85 -6.61 2.80
N ILE A 40 -2.43 -6.70 1.59
CA ILE A 40 -3.76 -7.29 1.36
C ILE A 40 -3.69 -8.81 1.53
N THR A 41 -2.73 -9.48 0.90
CA THR A 41 -2.57 -10.93 0.97
C THR A 41 -2.29 -11.41 2.39
N GLY A 42 -1.37 -10.78 3.11
CA GLY A 42 -1.07 -11.12 4.50
C GLY A 42 -2.22 -10.80 5.47
N PHE A 43 -3.11 -9.87 5.11
CA PHE A 43 -4.33 -9.61 5.87
C PHE A 43 -5.39 -10.69 5.65
N PHE A 44 -5.50 -11.18 4.41
CA PHE A 44 -6.44 -12.24 4.04
C PHE A 44 -6.01 -13.60 4.59
N ASP A 45 -4.72 -13.92 4.53
CA ASP A 45 -4.12 -15.14 5.08
C ASP A 45 -4.30 -15.24 6.61
N LYS A 46 -4.15 -14.12 7.33
CA LYS A 46 -4.34 -14.07 8.80
C LYS A 46 -5.81 -14.04 9.25
N SER A 47 -6.75 -14.25 8.33
CA SER A 47 -8.21 -14.26 8.56
C SER A 47 -8.85 -15.65 8.34
N ASN A 48 -8.06 -16.70 8.12
CA ASN A 48 -8.48 -18.10 8.30
C ASN A 48 -7.93 -18.64 9.63
#